data_AF-A0A373UBF9-F1
#
_entry.id   AF-A0A373UBF9-F1
#
_cell.length_a   1.000
_cell.length_b   1.000
_cell.length_c   1.000
_cell.angle_alpha   90.00
_cell.angle_beta   90.00
_cell.angle_gamma   90.00
#
_symmetry.space_group_name_H-M   'P 1'
#
loop_
_entity.id
_entity.type
_entity.pdbx_description
1 polymer ?
#
loop_
_entity_poly.entity_id
_entity_poly.type
_entity_poly.pdbx_seq_one_letter_code
_entity_poly.pdbx_strand_id
1 'polypeptide(L)'
;MIKNGKYAYYKGNEYKFSRDADGNYIIITSDLKKTDCTFKDKYNTGVYSKLVNISDVDEIYKIATYGKVNEERVSIIKEKNGEYLVSTNDCKIGEKLKLDRVDKYAYEGWLNSNIVKLDEEKQVIK
;
A
#
# COMPACT_ATOMS: atom_id res chain seq x y z
N MET A 1 10.84 -4.53 0.27
CA MET A 1 9.81 -3.75 0.96
C MET A 1 8.75 -3.37 -0.05
N ILE A 2 7.62 -4.05 0.03
CA ILE A 2 6.47 -3.78 -0.84
C ILE A 2 5.90 -2.38 -0.61
N LYS A 3 5.37 -1.77 -1.67
CA LYS A 3 4.72 -0.46 -1.61
C LYS A 3 3.25 -0.62 -1.99
N ASN A 4 2.35 -0.30 -1.07
CA ASN A 4 0.91 -0.46 -1.26
C ASN A 4 0.17 0.74 -0.68
N GLY A 5 -0.84 1.20 -1.42
CA GLY A 5 -1.76 2.24 -0.96
C GLY A 5 -1.77 3.46 -1.87
N LYS A 6 -2.35 4.55 -1.35
CA LYS A 6 -2.44 5.83 -2.07
C LYS A 6 -1.26 6.72 -1.71
N TYR A 7 -0.75 7.40 -2.72
CA TYR A 7 0.37 8.32 -2.63
C TYR A 7 0.04 9.58 -3.42
N ALA A 8 0.74 10.66 -3.08
CA ALA A 8 0.57 11.93 -3.71
C ALA A 8 1.90 12.68 -3.82
N TYR A 9 2.06 13.42 -4.91
CA TYR A 9 3.09 14.44 -5.04
C TYR A 9 2.56 15.77 -4.52
N TYR A 10 3.29 16.38 -3.60
CA TYR A 10 2.99 17.68 -3.03
C TYR A 10 4.29 18.48 -2.94
N LYS A 11 4.35 19.63 -3.62
CA LYS A 11 5.52 20.52 -3.65
C LYS A 11 6.82 19.76 -3.99
N GLY A 12 6.76 18.91 -5.01
CA GLY A 12 7.91 18.16 -5.51
C GLY A 12 8.33 16.95 -4.68
N ASN A 13 7.60 16.61 -3.61
CA ASN A 13 7.89 15.45 -2.76
C ASN A 13 6.75 14.43 -2.77
N GLU A 14 7.13 13.16 -2.71
CA GLU A 14 6.19 12.03 -2.61
C GLU A 14 5.84 11.73 -1.15
N TYR A 15 4.55 11.61 -0.86
CA TYR A 15 4.00 11.26 0.45
C TYR A 15 2.95 10.16 0.36
N LYS A 16 2.73 9.43 1.46
CA LYS A 16 1.53 8.59 1.59
C LYS A 16 0.32 9.51 1.71
N PHE A 17 -0.75 9.19 0.99
CA PHE A 17 -1.95 10.03 0.90
C PHE A 17 -3.16 9.29 1.47
N SER A 18 -3.93 9.96 2.32
CA SER A 18 -5.13 9.38 2.94
C SER A 18 -6.17 10.46 3.24
N ARG A 19 -7.31 10.02 3.77
CA ARG A 19 -8.21 10.89 4.53
C ARG A 19 -8.10 10.59 6.02
N ASP A 20 -8.26 11.60 6.85
CA ASP A 20 -8.45 11.43 8.30
C ASP A 20 -9.89 10.99 8.62
N ALA A 21 -10.21 10.87 9.91
CA ALA A 21 -11.54 10.47 10.38
C ALA A 21 -12.65 11.47 10.02
N ASP A 22 -12.30 12.74 9.84
CA ASP A 22 -13.22 13.82 9.48
C ASP A 22 -13.36 13.98 7.95
N GLY A 23 -12.63 13.16 7.18
CA GLY A 23 -12.66 13.16 5.71
C GLY A 23 -11.72 14.17 5.06
N ASN A 24 -10.88 14.87 5.83
CA ASN A 24 -9.90 15.81 5.31
C ASN A 24 -8.73 15.07 4.65
N TYR A 25 -8.19 15.64 3.58
CA TYR A 25 -7.01 15.07 2.92
C TYR A 25 -5.75 15.31 3.74
N ILE A 26 -4.98 14.25 3.94
CA ILE A 26 -3.72 14.28 4.66
C ILE A 26 -2.61 13.63 3.84
N ILE A 27 -1.41 14.20 3.95
CA ILE A 27 -0.15 13.58 3.54
C ILE A 27 0.62 13.11 4.77
N ILE A 28 1.33 11.98 4.64
CA ILE A 28 2.00 11.29 5.73
C ILE A 28 3.42 10.90 5.29
N THR A 29 4.41 11.12 6.16
CA THR A 29 5.81 10.71 5.95
C THR A 29 6.50 10.46 7.29
N SER A 30 7.52 9.59 7.29
CA SER A 30 8.49 9.45 8.38
C SER A 30 9.83 10.14 8.07
N ASP A 31 9.99 10.68 6.85
CA ASP A 31 11.19 11.40 6.43
C ASP A 31 11.09 12.88 6.85
N LEU A 32 11.84 13.24 7.90
CA LEU A 32 11.88 14.60 8.45
C LEU A 32 12.36 15.64 7.43
N LYS A 33 13.17 15.26 6.43
CA LYS A 33 13.66 16.19 5.39
C LYS A 33 12.53 16.71 4.49
N LYS A 34 11.41 15.99 4.44
CA LYS A 34 10.21 16.35 3.68
C LYS A 34 9.18 17.13 4.52
N THR A 35 9.52 17.48 5.76
CA THR A 35 8.59 18.12 6.70
C THR A 35 8.97 19.57 6.97
N ASP A 36 7.97 20.35 7.40
CA ASP A 36 8.09 21.72 7.87
C ASP A 36 7.33 21.85 9.21
N CYS A 37 7.25 23.06 9.78
CA CYS A 37 6.59 23.31 11.07
C CYS A 37 5.07 23.03 11.09
N THR A 38 4.44 22.75 9.95
CA THR A 38 3.00 22.47 9.86
C THR A 38 2.68 20.96 9.90
N PHE A 39 3.70 20.12 9.75
CA PHE A 39 3.57 18.68 9.96
C PHE A 39 3.50 18.38 11.47
N LYS A 40 2.61 17.46 11.85
CA LYS A 40 2.39 17.07 13.24
C LYS A 40 2.66 15.59 13.41
N ASP A 41 3.49 15.25 14.40
CA ASP A 41 3.59 13.89 14.94
C ASP A 41 2.64 13.77 16.14
N LYS A 42 1.39 13.37 15.86
CA LYS A 42 0.33 13.33 16.87
C LYS A 42 0.61 12.33 17.99
N TYR A 43 1.39 11.28 17.71
CA TYR A 43 1.58 10.14 18.60
C TYR A 43 3.03 9.99 19.07
N ASN A 44 3.91 10.94 18.72
CA ASN A 44 5.35 10.90 19.00
C ASN A 44 6.01 9.58 18.53
N THR A 45 5.66 9.16 17.30
CA THR A 45 6.09 7.89 16.69
C THR A 45 7.17 8.07 15.62
N GLY A 46 7.53 9.32 15.30
CA GLY A 46 8.36 9.66 14.14
C GLY A 46 7.57 9.63 12.82
N VAL A 47 6.24 9.55 12.86
CA VAL A 47 5.37 9.61 11.69
C VAL A 47 4.61 10.93 11.71
N TYR A 48 4.89 11.76 10.72
CA TYR A 48 4.38 13.10 10.60
C TYR A 48 3.24 13.14 9.58
N SER A 49 2.20 13.90 9.89
CA SER A 49 1.08 14.13 8.98
C SER A 49 0.73 15.61 8.86
N LYS A 50 0.21 16.01 7.71
CA LYS A 50 -0.20 17.39 7.40
C LYS A 50 -1.51 17.38 6.62
N LEU A 51 -2.42 18.28 7.00
CA LEU A 51 -3.63 18.57 6.22
C LEU A 51 -3.24 19.32 4.93
N VAL A 52 -3.83 18.91 3.81
CA VAL A 52 -3.59 19.53 2.52
C VAL A 52 -4.90 19.83 1.81
N ASN A 53 -4.92 20.90 1.02
CA ASN A 53 -5.99 21.10 0.06
C ASN A 53 -5.73 20.22 -1.17
N ILE A 54 -6.78 19.61 -1.72
CA ILE A 54 -6.66 18.77 -2.92
C ILE A 54 -6.13 19.54 -4.12
N SER A 55 -6.36 20.85 -4.19
CA SER A 55 -5.89 21.73 -5.26
C SER A 55 -4.38 21.91 -5.27
N ASP A 56 -3.72 21.79 -4.10
CA ASP A 56 -2.27 21.93 -3.95
C ASP A 56 -1.52 20.62 -4.19
N VAL A 57 -2.24 19.53 -4.46
CA VAL A 57 -1.69 18.22 -4.75
C VAL A 57 -1.54 18.04 -6.25
N ASP A 58 -0.30 17.79 -6.68
CA ASP A 58 0.11 17.75 -8.09
C ASP A 58 -0.42 16.49 -8.80
N GLU A 59 -0.22 15.33 -8.18
CA GLU A 59 -0.65 14.02 -8.70
C GLU A 59 -1.06 13.12 -7.54
N ILE A 60 -2.10 12.31 -7.74
CA ILE A 60 -2.51 11.26 -6.81
C ILE A 60 -2.53 9.95 -7.57
N TYR A 61 -1.93 8.92 -6.99
CA TYR A 61 -1.96 7.58 -7.56
C TYR A 61 -2.07 6.52 -6.47
N LYS A 62 -2.45 5.33 -6.91
CA LYS A 62 -2.47 4.12 -6.09
C LYS A 62 -1.39 3.18 -6.61
N ILE A 63 -0.62 2.62 -5.69
CA ILE A 63 0.25 1.48 -5.97
C ILE A 63 -0.40 0.24 -5.39
N ALA A 64 -0.46 -0.82 -6.20
CA ALA A 64 -0.76 -2.17 -5.77
C ALA A 64 0.38 -3.09 -6.19
N THR A 65 0.89 -3.86 -5.24
CA THR A 65 1.90 -4.89 -5.48
C THR A 65 1.19 -6.21 -5.72
N TYR A 66 1.57 -6.88 -6.79
CA TYR A 66 1.10 -8.20 -7.17
C TYR A 66 2.28 -9.18 -7.22
N GLY A 67 1.96 -10.46 -7.11
CA GLY A 67 2.91 -11.56 -7.24
C GLY A 67 2.43 -12.55 -8.28
N LYS A 68 3.36 -13.04 -9.11
CA LYS A 68 3.12 -14.17 -9.99
C LYS A 68 3.67 -15.45 -9.35
N VAL A 69 2.81 -16.45 -9.16
CA VAL A 69 3.13 -17.77 -8.58
C VAL A 69 2.47 -18.85 -9.42
N ASN A 70 3.25 -19.78 -9.99
CA ASN A 70 2.72 -20.85 -10.86
C ASN A 70 1.78 -20.33 -11.95
N GLU A 71 2.18 -19.21 -12.57
CA GLU A 71 1.44 -18.45 -13.58
C GLU A 71 0.22 -17.66 -13.10
N GLU A 72 -0.22 -17.87 -11.86
CA GLU A 72 -1.33 -17.12 -11.26
C GLU A 72 -0.88 -15.77 -10.73
N ARG A 73 -1.75 -14.77 -10.85
CA ARG A 73 -1.53 -13.44 -10.28
C ARG A 73 -2.31 -13.29 -8.98
N VAL A 74 -1.61 -12.94 -7.91
CA VAL A 74 -2.17 -12.71 -6.56
C VAL A 74 -1.79 -11.33 -6.06
N SER A 75 -2.60 -10.76 -5.17
CA SER A 75 -2.27 -9.49 -4.51
C SER A 75 -1.27 -9.73 -3.38
N ILE A 76 -0.27 -8.88 -3.22
CA ILE A 76 0.68 -8.95 -2.11
C ILE A 76 0.25 -7.95 -1.05
N ILE A 77 -0.09 -8.44 0.14
CA ILE A 77 -0.66 -7.63 1.23
C ILE A 77 0.43 -7.19 2.20
N LYS A 78 1.30 -8.12 2.61
CA LYS A 78 2.37 -7.89 3.60
C LYS A 78 3.64 -8.66 3.22
N GLU A 79 4.76 -8.16 3.70
CA GLU A 79 6.07 -8.82 3.65
C GLU A 79 6.54 -9.04 5.10
N LYS A 80 6.97 -10.26 5.42
CA LYS A 80 7.53 -10.60 6.74
C LYS A 80 8.51 -11.75 6.59
N ASN A 81 9.71 -11.63 7.14
CA ASN A 81 10.69 -12.71 7.27
C ASN A 81 10.96 -13.52 5.98
N GLY A 82 11.06 -12.85 4.83
CA GLY A 82 11.29 -13.52 3.54
C GLY A 82 10.05 -14.21 2.96
N GLU A 83 8.86 -13.89 3.48
CA GLU A 83 7.58 -14.37 3.00
C GLU A 83 6.66 -13.20 2.63
N TYR A 84 5.72 -13.49 1.74
CA TYR A 84 4.64 -12.58 1.36
C TYR A 84 3.30 -13.16 1.78
N LEU A 85 2.50 -12.34 2.47
CA LEU A 85 1.08 -12.61 2.62
C LEU A 85 0.41 -12.29 1.29
N VAL A 86 -0.07 -13.33 0.61
CA VAL A 86 -0.79 -13.20 -0.66
C VAL A 86 -2.29 -13.26 -0.44
N SER A 87 -3.05 -12.61 -1.32
CA SER A 87 -4.51 -12.61 -1.28
C SER A 87 -5.11 -12.71 -2.68
N THR A 88 -6.20 -13.47 -2.80
CA THR A 88 -7.01 -13.57 -4.01
C THR A 88 -8.49 -13.72 -3.67
N ASN A 89 -9.34 -13.23 -4.58
CA ASN A 89 -10.78 -13.44 -4.51
C ASN A 89 -11.25 -14.61 -5.41
N ASP A 90 -10.34 -15.21 -6.18
CA ASP A 90 -10.63 -16.37 -7.03
C ASP A 90 -10.42 -17.67 -6.24
N CYS A 91 -11.49 -18.44 -6.05
CA CYS A 91 -11.43 -19.69 -5.30
C CYS A 91 -10.53 -20.75 -5.95
N LYS A 92 -10.43 -20.79 -7.28
CA LYS A 92 -9.57 -21.77 -7.98
C LYS A 92 -8.10 -21.47 -7.74
N ILE A 93 -7.73 -20.19 -7.74
CA ILE A 93 -6.37 -19.76 -7.39
C ILE A 93 -6.10 -20.06 -5.91
N GLY A 94 -7.06 -19.77 -5.03
CA GLY A 94 -6.97 -20.09 -3.60
C GLY A 94 -6.71 -21.57 -3.36
N GLU A 95 -7.46 -22.47 -4.00
CA GLU A 95 -7.28 -23.92 -3.90
C GLU A 95 -5.94 -24.37 -4.50
N LYS A 96 -5.57 -23.88 -5.70
CA LYS A 96 -4.30 -24.23 -6.37
C LYS A 96 -3.08 -23.85 -5.54
N LEU A 97 -3.12 -22.70 -4.88
CA LEU A 97 -2.05 -22.20 -4.03
C LEU A 97 -2.18 -22.62 -2.57
N LYS A 98 -3.20 -23.41 -2.22
CA LYS A 98 -3.50 -23.89 -0.86
C LYS A 98 -3.61 -22.75 0.17
N LEU A 99 -4.29 -21.68 -0.22
CA LEU A 99 -4.57 -20.53 0.64
C LEU A 99 -5.79 -20.79 1.52
N ASP A 100 -5.78 -20.22 2.72
CA ASP A 100 -6.88 -20.32 3.65
C ASP A 100 -7.99 -19.33 3.29
N ARG A 101 -9.24 -19.77 3.34
CA ARG A 101 -10.38 -18.86 3.18
C ARG A 101 -10.55 -18.04 4.46
N VAL A 102 -10.30 -16.74 4.38
CA VAL A 102 -10.41 -15.81 5.52
C VAL A 102 -11.72 -15.01 5.53
N ASP A 103 -12.41 -14.93 4.39
CA ASP A 103 -13.72 -14.29 4.24
C ASP A 103 -14.56 -15.05 3.18
N LYS A 104 -15.83 -14.71 3.03
CA LYS A 104 -16.71 -15.21 1.97
C LYS A 104 -16.07 -15.07 0.58
N TYR A 105 -15.29 -14.02 0.34
CA TYR A 105 -14.68 -13.71 -0.95
C TYR A 105 -13.16 -13.59 -0.93
N ALA A 106 -12.48 -13.95 0.16
CA ALA A 106 -11.04 -13.75 0.29
C ALA A 106 -10.32 -15.02 0.74
N TYR A 107 -9.24 -15.33 0.03
CA TYR A 107 -8.31 -16.41 0.33
C TYR A 107 -6.93 -15.80 0.56
N GLU A 108 -6.31 -16.12 1.69
CA GLU A 108 -5.00 -15.59 2.08
C GLU A 108 -4.05 -16.68 2.55
N GLY A 109 -2.75 -16.46 2.39
CA GLY A 109 -1.73 -17.37 2.87
C GLY A 109 -0.33 -16.79 2.73
N TRP A 110 0.60 -17.29 3.53
CA TRP A 110 2.01 -16.91 3.45
C TRP A 110 2.74 -17.79 2.43
N LEU A 111 3.42 -17.15 1.48
CA LEU A 111 4.25 -17.82 0.49
C LEU A 111 5.70 -17.33 0.60
N ASN A 112 6.65 -18.24 0.40
CA ASN A 112 8.07 -17.90 0.39
C ASN A 112 8.38 -16.92 -0.76
N SER A 113 9.12 -15.84 -0.48
CA SER A 113 9.46 -14.84 -1.49
C SER A 113 10.20 -15.39 -2.71
N ASN A 114 10.96 -16.49 -2.56
CA ASN A 114 11.71 -17.10 -3.66
C ASN A 114 10.82 -17.68 -4.79
N ILE A 115 9.55 -17.99 -4.49
CA ILE A 115 8.60 -18.51 -5.48
C ILE A 115 7.66 -17.44 -6.03
N VAL A 116 7.75 -16.21 -5.53
CA VAL A 116 6.87 -15.09 -5.89
C VAL A 116 7.66 -14.09 -6.73
N LYS A 117 7.26 -13.92 -7.99
CA LYS A 117 7.79 -12.83 -8.81
C LYS A 117 6.92 -11.58 -8.64
N LEU A 118 7.48 -10.52 -8.06
CA LEU A 118 6.75 -9.27 -7.84
C LEU A 118 6.53 -8.48 -9.13
N ASP A 119 5.40 -7.79 -9.17
CA ASP A 119 4.98 -6.83 -10.18
C ASP A 119 4.25 -5.67 -9.48
N GLU A 120 4.59 -4.43 -9.80
CA GLU A 120 3.97 -3.25 -9.20
C GLU A 120 3.14 -2.51 -10.23
N GLU A 121 1.89 -2.21 -9.87
CA GLU A 121 0.98 -1.47 -10.72
C GLU A 121 0.73 -0.08 -10.12
N LYS A 122 1.07 0.97 -10.88
CA LYS A 122 0.79 2.36 -10.54
C LYS A 122 -0.42 2.84 -11.36
N GLN A 123 -1.49 3.22 -10.67
CA GLN A 123 -2.68 3.80 -11.27
C GLN A 123 -2.82 5.27 -10.86
N VAL A 124 -2.69 6.19 -11.82
CA VAL A 124 -2.96 7.61 -11.61
C VAL A 124 -4.46 7.84 -11.44
N ILE A 125 -4.82 8.64 -10.44
CA ILE A 125 -6.19 8.97 -10.04
C ILE A 125 -6.51 10.44 -10.34
N LYS A 126 -5.54 11.33 -10.12
CA LYS A 126 -5.58 12.75 -10.42
C LYS A 126 -4.23 13.16 -10.96
#